data_AF-A0A2S3HKR8-F1
#
_entry.id   AF-A0A2S3HKR8-F1
#
_cell.length_a   1.000
_cell.length_b   1.000
_cell.length_c   1.000
_cell.angle_alpha   90.00
_cell.angle_beta   90.00
_cell.angle_gamma   90.00
#
_symmetry.space_group_name_H-M   'P 1'
#
loop_
_entity.id
_entity.type
_entity.pdbx_description
1 polymer ?
#
loop_
_entity_poly.entity_id
_entity_poly.type
_entity_poly.pdbx_seq_one_letter_code
_entity_poly.pdbx_strand_id
1 'polypeptide(L)'
;MEAKTKMEKPVGIKRWRRAVSAVLAAVVVTAPPLVILLGGRGFRAPGVWIQTAMAGLRKGSSNDPSLHHRTARHGDRLLGGLLVDGFDEESCHSRYQSAAYRRNPGRRPSPYLVSKLRRHEALQRRCGPGTAAYGNALEQLKSGRGVASPECRYIVSLPYQGLGNRILAAASAFLYALLTGRVLLIDPSDGMDGLFCEPFLGATWLLPPGFPVAGYASFTNGTAETYGNMVRNKVIGADAAETPAFAYVYLHSDASAHDKSFFWDEDHQRLLRRIQWLVMRTDNYIVPGLFLAEAFRGELDAMFPEPDAVFHHLGRYLFHPNNHVWGLVTRYHDAYLAGAAQRVGIQVRVFGAQPDSPELLEQITSCTQKHKLLPEVLATGEPMPMPPPPLAKSTKAVLVTSLKPWYHEQLKSMYWEHAAATGEVVSVHQPSHEGYQRFGIESHDRKAWAEIYLLSLADALVTTSQSTFGYVAQGLAGVRPWVMYKPAGDGATTVPPDPPCGRAASMEPCFFAAPNYNLWKEQWLDASAVVPHVQRCADFAWGGLMLVGRNE
;
A
#
# COMPACT_ATOMS: atom_id res chain seq x y z
N MET A 1 -53.03 -16.22 -46.62
CA MET A 1 -53.66 -16.02 -45.30
C MET A 1 -52.92 -14.89 -44.62
N GLU A 2 -53.57 -13.74 -44.43
CA GLU A 2 -53.04 -12.66 -43.59
C GLU A 2 -53.38 -12.91 -42.12
N ALA A 3 -52.51 -12.49 -41.21
CA ALA A 3 -52.87 -12.27 -39.80
C ALA A 3 -52.11 -11.03 -39.29
N LYS A 4 -52.86 -9.95 -39.01
CA LYS A 4 -52.34 -8.69 -38.45
C LYS A 4 -52.50 -8.68 -36.94
N THR A 5 -51.48 -8.24 -36.20
CA THR A 5 -51.62 -7.66 -34.85
C THR A 5 -50.41 -6.76 -34.58
N LYS A 6 -50.55 -5.46 -34.85
CA LYS A 6 -50.83 -4.36 -33.90
C LYS A 6 -49.61 -3.86 -33.11
N MET A 7 -49.27 -2.60 -33.35
CA MET A 7 -48.37 -1.79 -32.53
C MET A 7 -48.98 -1.50 -31.15
N GLU A 8 -48.16 -1.47 -30.11
CA GLU A 8 -48.41 -0.70 -28.90
C GLU A 8 -47.29 0.35 -28.67
N LYS A 9 -47.64 1.43 -27.97
CA LYS A 9 -46.85 2.67 -27.88
C LYS A 9 -45.93 2.67 -26.65
N PRO A 10 -44.77 3.35 -26.70
CA PRO A 10 -43.94 3.55 -25.51
C PRO A 10 -44.63 4.50 -24.52
N VAL A 11 -44.66 4.10 -23.24
CA VAL A 11 -45.21 4.91 -22.13
C VAL A 11 -44.21 6.00 -21.74
N GLY A 12 -44.64 7.26 -21.79
CA GLY A 12 -43.80 8.41 -21.43
C GLY A 12 -43.62 8.57 -19.92
N ILE A 13 -42.38 8.58 -19.45
CA ILE A 13 -42.05 8.83 -18.04
C ILE A 13 -42.09 10.33 -17.75
N LYS A 14 -42.93 10.73 -16.78
CA LYS A 14 -43.12 12.13 -16.38
C LYS A 14 -41.91 12.69 -15.64
N ARG A 15 -41.37 13.78 -16.19
CA ARG A 15 -40.35 14.67 -15.63
C ARG A 15 -40.91 15.43 -14.42
N TRP A 16 -40.49 15.10 -13.20
CA TRP A 16 -40.97 15.79 -11.99
C TRP A 16 -40.03 16.94 -11.59
N ARG A 17 -40.51 18.18 -11.70
CA ARG A 17 -39.95 19.35 -11.02
C ARG A 17 -40.73 19.58 -9.72
N ARG A 18 -40.01 19.69 -8.59
CA ARG A 18 -40.45 20.37 -7.37
C ARG A 18 -39.24 21.19 -6.89
N ALA A 19 -39.27 22.51 -7.09
CA ALA A 19 -39.92 23.49 -6.22
C ALA A 19 -39.04 23.77 -4.99
N VAL A 20 -38.35 24.91 -5.04
CA VAL A 20 -37.51 25.44 -3.97
C VAL A 20 -38.40 26.15 -2.95
N SER A 21 -38.21 25.86 -1.67
CA SER A 21 -38.70 26.70 -0.57
C SER A 21 -37.54 27.00 0.36
N ALA A 22 -37.20 28.28 0.49
CA ALA A 22 -36.25 28.76 1.49
C ALA A 22 -37.00 29.08 2.79
N VAL A 23 -36.42 28.70 3.93
CA VAL A 23 -36.78 29.28 5.24
C VAL A 23 -35.48 29.55 5.99
N LEU A 24 -35.14 30.84 6.10
CA LEU A 24 -34.20 31.35 7.09
C LEU A 24 -34.99 31.68 8.36
N ALA A 25 -34.48 31.29 9.52
CA ALA A 25 -34.94 31.80 10.81
C ALA A 25 -33.71 32.00 11.72
N ALA A 26 -33.57 33.21 12.26
CA ALA A 26 -32.40 33.63 13.03
C ALA A 26 -32.52 33.23 14.52
N VAL A 27 -31.37 33.10 15.18
CA VAL A 27 -31.29 33.18 16.64
C VAL A 27 -30.48 34.43 17.00
N VAL A 28 -31.12 35.32 17.76
CA VAL A 28 -30.59 36.64 18.12
C VAL A 28 -29.85 36.58 19.46
N VAL A 29 -28.76 37.33 19.55
CA VAL A 29 -27.98 37.53 20.77
C VAL A 29 -28.75 38.41 21.76
N THR A 30 -28.93 37.97 23.01
CA THR A 30 -29.31 38.85 24.13
C THR A 30 -28.60 38.49 25.44
N ALA A 31 -28.02 39.53 26.06
CA ALA A 31 -27.48 39.66 27.42
C ALA A 31 -27.35 41.19 27.69
N PRO A 32 -27.04 41.71 28.90
CA PRO A 32 -26.88 41.11 30.24
C PRO A 32 -28.09 41.59 31.13
N PRO A 33 -28.06 42.06 32.41
CA PRO A 33 -27.02 42.10 33.45
C PRO A 33 -27.43 41.76 34.93
N LEU A 34 -26.39 41.71 35.77
CA LEU A 34 -26.25 41.95 37.23
C LEU A 34 -27.46 41.88 38.20
N VAL A 35 -27.24 41.22 39.36
CA VAL A 35 -26.90 41.87 40.66
C VAL A 35 -26.06 40.90 41.53
N ILE A 36 -25.24 41.46 42.44
CA ILE A 36 -24.21 40.82 43.29
C ILE A 36 -24.72 40.62 44.73
N LEU A 37 -24.23 39.59 45.46
CA LEU A 37 -23.98 39.54 46.93
C LEU A 37 -23.28 38.20 47.27
N LEU A 38 -21.95 38.11 47.31
CA LEU A 38 -21.01 38.33 48.44
C LEU A 38 -20.84 37.17 49.46
N GLY A 39 -19.61 36.64 49.53
CA GLY A 39 -19.09 35.72 50.57
C GLY A 39 -18.54 34.40 50.00
N GLY A 40 -17.29 33.96 50.23
CA GLY A 40 -16.14 34.60 50.88
C GLY A 40 -15.08 33.58 51.33
N ARG A 41 -13.81 33.76 50.93
CA ARG A 41 -12.62 32.87 51.16
C ARG A 41 -12.65 31.54 50.37
N GLY A 42 -11.56 31.07 49.74
CA GLY A 42 -10.24 31.67 49.52
C GLY A 42 -9.22 30.65 48.93
N PHE A 43 -8.17 31.16 48.26
CA PHE A 43 -7.01 30.42 47.69
C PHE A 43 -7.29 29.42 46.54
N ARG A 44 -6.36 29.11 45.61
CA ARG A 44 -5.24 29.84 44.99
C ARG A 44 -4.78 28.99 43.79
N ALA A 45 -4.99 29.42 42.54
CA ALA A 45 -4.54 28.66 41.38
C ALA A 45 -3.04 28.92 41.07
N PRO A 46 -2.27 27.91 40.62
CA PRO A 46 -1.02 28.10 39.91
C PRO A 46 -1.25 28.05 38.38
N GLY A 47 -0.70 29.02 37.66
CA GLY A 47 -0.80 29.11 36.20
C GLY A 47 0.19 28.20 35.46
N VAL A 48 -0.17 27.86 34.22
CA VAL A 48 0.67 27.13 33.26
C VAL A 48 1.90 27.97 32.88
N TRP A 49 3.08 27.35 32.85
CA TRP A 49 4.25 27.86 32.15
C TRP A 49 4.72 26.82 31.13
N ILE A 50 4.66 27.20 29.85
CA ILE A 50 5.29 26.45 28.75
C ILE A 50 6.67 27.07 28.55
N GLN A 51 7.74 26.25 28.61
CA GLN A 51 9.03 26.63 28.06
C GLN A 51 9.50 25.64 26.99
N THR A 52 9.61 26.16 25.78
CA THR A 52 10.37 25.60 24.67
C THR A 52 11.85 25.67 25.01
N ALA A 53 12.61 24.60 24.76
CA ALA A 53 14.06 24.61 24.87
C ALA A 53 14.68 23.89 23.66
N MET A 54 15.30 24.65 22.77
CA MET A 54 16.18 24.16 21.70
C MET A 54 17.61 24.61 21.98
N ALA A 55 18.56 23.72 21.68
CA ALA A 55 20.01 23.94 21.54
C ALA A 55 20.82 24.42 22.76
N GLY A 56 21.82 23.61 23.12
CA GLY A 56 22.85 23.92 24.13
C GLY A 56 24.12 23.08 23.94
N LEU A 57 24.81 23.24 22.80
CA LEU A 57 26.10 22.58 22.55
C LEU A 57 27.26 23.29 23.26
N ARG A 58 27.87 22.67 24.29
CA ARG A 58 29.34 22.69 24.52
C ARG A 58 29.82 21.76 25.64
N LYS A 59 30.55 20.72 25.22
CA LYS A 59 31.82 20.19 25.79
C LYS A 59 31.94 20.12 27.33
N GLY A 60 31.70 18.92 27.89
CA GLY A 60 32.12 18.52 29.23
C GLY A 60 32.25 16.98 29.28
N SER A 61 33.37 16.46 29.81
CA SER A 61 33.59 15.02 29.94
C SER A 61 33.23 14.56 31.35
N SER A 62 32.34 13.58 31.46
CA SER A 62 32.14 12.75 32.65
C SER A 62 31.47 11.44 32.24
N ASN A 63 31.96 10.32 32.78
CA ASN A 63 31.43 8.99 32.47
C ASN A 63 30.03 8.82 33.07
N ASP A 64 29.00 8.77 32.22
CA ASP A 64 27.67 8.30 32.59
C ASP A 64 27.42 6.93 31.93
N PRO A 65 27.26 5.83 32.71
CA PRO A 65 26.90 4.52 32.18
C PRO A 65 25.60 4.50 31.37
N SER A 66 24.71 5.48 31.56
CA SER A 66 23.41 5.56 30.86
C SER A 66 23.54 5.79 29.35
N LEU A 67 24.62 6.46 28.89
CA LEU A 67 24.80 6.77 27.47
C LEU A 67 25.19 5.53 26.64
N HIS A 68 26.00 4.62 27.23
CA HIS A 68 26.47 3.41 26.55
C HIS A 68 25.37 2.37 26.29
N HIS A 69 24.22 2.48 26.95
CA HIS A 69 23.09 1.56 26.72
C HIS A 69 22.11 2.04 25.62
N ARG A 70 22.18 3.32 25.20
CA ARG A 70 21.41 3.82 24.05
C ARG A 70 22.10 3.54 22.70
N THR A 71 23.42 3.47 22.66
CA THR A 71 24.19 3.19 21.44
C THR A 71 24.01 1.76 20.89
N ALA A 72 23.44 0.84 21.66
CA ALA A 72 23.33 -0.58 21.31
C ALA A 72 22.04 -0.97 20.53
N ARG A 73 21.18 -0.02 20.16
CA ARG A 73 19.86 -0.33 19.55
C ARG A 73 19.50 0.42 18.28
N HIS A 74 20.44 1.14 17.67
CA HIS A 74 20.28 1.59 16.29
C HIS A 74 20.50 0.39 15.36
N GLY A 75 19.40 -0.26 14.96
CA GLY A 75 19.40 -1.21 13.85
C GLY A 75 19.94 -0.54 12.58
N ASP A 76 20.45 -1.33 11.65
CA ASP A 76 21.09 -0.86 10.41
C ASP A 76 20.20 0.14 9.66
N ARG A 77 20.53 1.44 9.77
CA ARG A 77 19.75 2.55 9.21
C ARG A 77 19.72 2.56 7.68
N LEU A 78 20.65 1.85 7.02
CA LEU A 78 20.73 1.75 5.57
C LEU A 78 20.13 0.44 5.03
N LEU A 79 19.58 -0.41 5.91
CA LEU A 79 18.84 -1.64 5.58
C LEU A 79 19.64 -2.60 4.68
N GLY A 80 20.90 -2.88 5.02
CA GLY A 80 21.81 -3.73 4.25
C GLY A 80 22.38 -3.04 3.00
N GLY A 81 22.44 -1.70 3.00
CA GLY A 81 22.85 -0.89 1.84
C GLY A 81 21.74 -0.64 0.82
N LEU A 82 20.49 -1.04 1.12
CA LEU A 82 19.31 -0.73 0.31
C LEU A 82 19.18 0.80 0.13
N LEU A 83 19.34 1.57 1.22
CA LEU A 83 19.30 3.04 1.20
C LEU A 83 20.70 3.63 1.01
N VAL A 84 20.78 4.83 0.44
CA VAL A 84 21.97 5.69 0.52
C VAL A 84 21.96 6.54 1.80
N ASP A 85 23.14 6.92 2.25
CA ASP A 85 23.34 8.05 3.15
C ASP A 85 23.26 9.39 2.39
N GLY A 86 23.20 10.51 3.10
CA GLY A 86 23.29 11.85 2.53
C GLY A 86 21.96 12.54 2.18
N PHE A 87 20.80 11.93 2.49
CA PHE A 87 19.55 12.69 2.59
C PHE A 87 19.57 13.57 3.84
N ASP A 88 18.92 14.73 3.77
CA ASP A 88 18.69 15.56 4.96
C ASP A 88 17.73 14.85 5.92
N GLU A 89 18.23 14.51 7.12
CA GLU A 89 17.48 13.79 8.15
C GLU A 89 16.33 14.64 8.73
N GLU A 90 16.40 15.97 8.63
CA GLU A 90 15.33 16.86 9.08
C GLU A 90 14.13 16.83 8.12
N SER A 91 14.35 16.84 6.81
CA SER A 91 13.28 16.75 5.78
C SER A 91 12.47 15.45 5.81
N CYS A 92 13.10 14.33 6.19
CA CYS A 92 12.48 13.01 6.17
C CYS A 92 12.99 12.11 7.31
N HIS A 93 12.48 12.32 8.52
CA HIS A 93 12.83 11.55 9.71
C HIS A 93 12.65 10.03 9.54
N SER A 94 11.58 9.59 8.87
CA SER A 94 11.24 8.16 8.74
C SER A 94 12.29 7.36 7.95
N ARG A 95 13.09 8.03 7.10
CA ARG A 95 14.10 7.39 6.24
C ARG A 95 15.10 6.57 7.05
N TYR A 96 15.68 7.18 8.09
CA TYR A 96 16.69 6.54 8.93
C TYR A 96 16.18 6.16 10.33
N GLN A 97 15.15 6.84 10.85
CA GLN A 97 14.59 6.49 12.17
C GLN A 97 13.75 5.20 12.15
N SER A 98 13.16 4.81 11.03
CA SER A 98 12.26 3.65 10.97
C SER A 98 12.91 2.32 11.38
N ALA A 99 14.23 2.18 11.23
CA ALA A 99 14.99 1.03 11.69
C ALA A 99 14.92 0.83 13.22
N ALA A 100 14.75 1.90 14.01
CA ALA A 100 14.64 1.82 15.47
C ALA A 100 13.25 1.33 15.95
N TYR A 101 12.22 1.44 15.11
CA TYR A 101 10.85 1.04 15.44
C TYR A 101 10.55 -0.42 15.04
N ARG A 102 11.38 -1.02 14.18
CA ARG A 102 11.23 -2.38 13.67
C ARG A 102 11.97 -3.39 14.55
N ARG A 103 11.25 -4.43 15.01
CA ARG A 103 11.83 -5.56 15.74
C ARG A 103 12.46 -6.60 14.80
N ASN A 104 11.85 -6.81 13.63
CA ASN A 104 12.38 -7.64 12.55
C ASN A 104 13.27 -6.78 11.63
N PRO A 105 14.57 -7.11 11.43
CA PRO A 105 15.41 -6.41 10.45
C PRO A 105 14.99 -6.67 8.98
N GLY A 106 14.26 -7.76 8.73
CA GLY A 106 13.82 -8.22 7.42
C GLY A 106 14.91 -8.93 6.60
N ARG A 107 14.63 -9.22 5.33
CA ARG A 107 15.59 -9.84 4.40
C ARG A 107 16.68 -8.84 4.01
N ARG A 108 17.89 -9.32 3.71
CA ARG A 108 18.98 -8.49 3.18
C ARG A 108 18.90 -8.40 1.65
N PRO A 109 19.04 -7.22 1.04
CA PRO A 109 19.05 -7.11 -0.42
C PRO A 109 20.29 -7.80 -1.02
N SER A 110 20.18 -8.29 -2.24
CA SER A 110 21.36 -8.80 -2.97
C SER A 110 22.32 -7.65 -3.31
N PRO A 111 23.64 -7.88 -3.36
CA PRO A 111 24.60 -6.87 -3.83
C PRO A 111 24.29 -6.38 -5.26
N TYR A 112 23.71 -7.24 -6.09
CA TYR A 112 23.32 -6.90 -7.46
C TYR A 112 22.12 -5.95 -7.49
N LEU A 113 21.10 -6.16 -6.65
CA LEU A 113 19.99 -5.23 -6.46
C LEU A 113 20.48 -3.87 -5.96
N VAL A 114 21.34 -3.83 -4.93
CA VAL A 114 21.95 -2.58 -4.44
C VAL A 114 22.68 -1.86 -5.58
N SER A 115 23.46 -2.59 -6.39
CA SER A 115 24.17 -2.06 -7.56
C SER A 115 23.20 -1.51 -8.64
N LYS A 116 22.05 -2.16 -8.87
CA LYS A 116 20.99 -1.68 -9.77
C LYS A 116 20.33 -0.41 -9.24
N LEU A 117 20.04 -0.32 -7.93
CA LEU A 117 19.47 0.89 -7.31
C LEU A 117 20.41 2.09 -7.45
N ARG A 118 21.70 1.94 -7.12
CA ARG A 118 22.71 3.01 -7.30
C ARG A 118 22.82 3.47 -8.77
N ARG A 119 22.74 2.55 -9.74
CA ARG A 119 22.69 2.89 -11.17
C ARG A 119 21.42 3.66 -11.55
N HIS A 120 20.28 3.28 -10.99
CA HIS A 120 19.02 3.97 -11.24
C HIS A 120 19.01 5.38 -10.63
N GLU A 121 19.52 5.58 -9.41
CA GLU A 121 19.69 6.93 -8.83
C GLU A 121 20.54 7.85 -9.71
N ALA A 122 21.62 7.32 -10.31
CA ALA A 122 22.44 8.06 -11.26
C ALA A 122 21.70 8.35 -12.58
N LEU A 123 20.77 7.47 -13.01
CA LEU A 123 19.86 7.73 -14.12
C LEU A 123 18.86 8.85 -13.76
N GLN A 124 18.25 8.82 -12.57
CA GLN A 124 17.32 9.86 -12.12
C GLN A 124 17.99 11.23 -12.00
N ARG A 125 19.23 11.32 -11.49
CA ARG A 125 19.97 12.59 -11.47
C ARG A 125 20.33 13.13 -12.85
N ARG A 126 20.58 12.25 -13.85
CA ARG A 126 20.97 12.67 -15.21
C ARG A 126 19.77 13.02 -16.10
N CYS A 127 18.70 12.24 -15.98
CA CYS A 127 17.55 12.26 -16.89
C CYS A 127 16.25 12.73 -16.21
N GLY A 128 16.23 12.96 -14.90
CA GLY A 128 15.03 13.35 -14.17
C GLY A 128 14.57 14.79 -14.42
N PRO A 129 13.43 15.21 -13.84
CA PRO A 129 12.89 16.54 -14.01
C PRO A 129 13.87 17.66 -13.66
N GLY A 130 13.82 18.76 -14.42
CA GLY A 130 14.74 19.90 -14.29
C GLY A 130 16.08 19.75 -15.01
N THR A 131 16.40 18.58 -15.57
CA THR A 131 17.62 18.36 -16.36
C THR A 131 17.44 18.77 -17.82
N ALA A 132 18.54 19.09 -18.51
CA ALA A 132 18.53 19.37 -19.95
C ALA A 132 18.06 18.16 -20.79
N ALA A 133 18.43 16.94 -20.38
CA ALA A 133 18.02 15.71 -21.06
C ALA A 133 16.50 15.45 -20.91
N TYR A 134 15.90 15.81 -19.78
CA TYR A 134 14.45 15.81 -19.59
C TYR A 134 13.75 16.85 -20.48
N GLY A 135 14.26 18.08 -20.53
CA GLY A 135 13.74 19.13 -21.42
C GLY A 135 13.75 18.70 -22.90
N ASN A 136 14.88 18.18 -23.38
CA ASN A 136 15.02 17.66 -24.74
C ASN A 136 14.03 16.51 -25.03
N ALA A 137 13.84 15.59 -24.07
CA ALA A 137 12.89 14.49 -24.21
C ALA A 137 11.42 14.94 -24.22
N LEU A 138 11.08 16.04 -23.55
CA LEU A 138 9.75 16.65 -23.64
C LEU A 138 9.50 17.34 -24.99
N GLU A 139 10.49 18.03 -25.56
CA GLU A 139 10.35 18.59 -26.92
C GLU A 139 10.22 17.49 -27.98
N GLN A 140 10.96 16.39 -27.82
CA GLN A 140 10.79 15.18 -28.64
C GLN A 140 9.37 14.61 -28.53
N LEU A 141 8.83 14.49 -27.32
CA LEU A 141 7.45 14.03 -27.09
C LEU A 141 6.41 14.96 -27.73
N LYS A 142 6.58 16.28 -27.64
CA LYS A 142 5.72 17.28 -28.30
C LYS A 142 5.73 17.19 -29.83
N SER A 143 6.84 16.73 -30.42
CA SER A 143 6.94 16.53 -31.88
C SER A 143 6.07 15.38 -32.41
N GLY A 144 5.56 14.51 -31.53
CA GLY A 144 4.72 13.36 -31.87
C GLY A 144 5.47 12.15 -32.46
N ARG A 145 6.75 12.29 -32.82
CA ARG A 145 7.57 11.21 -33.41
C ARG A 145 8.49 10.57 -32.38
N GLY A 146 8.67 9.26 -32.47
CA GLY A 146 9.64 8.52 -31.68
C GLY A 146 11.07 8.80 -32.13
N VAL A 147 12.01 8.68 -31.18
CA VAL A 147 13.44 8.86 -31.41
C VAL A 147 14.09 7.48 -31.50
N ALA A 148 14.91 7.24 -32.53
CA ALA A 148 15.52 5.93 -32.77
C ALA A 148 16.48 5.47 -31.66
N SER A 149 17.22 6.42 -31.06
CA SER A 149 18.17 6.18 -29.96
C SER A 149 18.13 7.33 -28.95
N PRO A 150 17.11 7.40 -28.07
CA PRO A 150 16.99 8.47 -27.09
C PRO A 150 18.01 8.30 -25.95
N GLU A 151 18.63 9.40 -25.51
CA GLU A 151 19.57 9.42 -24.36
C GLU A 151 18.90 8.91 -23.07
N CYS A 152 17.65 9.31 -22.86
CA CYS A 152 16.85 9.02 -21.69
C CYS A 152 15.49 8.46 -22.12
N ARG A 153 15.04 7.42 -21.41
CA ARG A 153 13.73 6.76 -21.58
C ARG A 153 12.97 6.81 -20.27
N TYR A 154 11.64 6.87 -20.35
CA TYR A 154 10.78 7.20 -19.21
C TYR A 154 9.65 6.18 -19.05
N ILE A 155 9.21 6.00 -17.82
CA ILE A 155 7.91 5.43 -17.47
C ILE A 155 7.21 6.36 -16.49
N VAL A 156 6.06 6.89 -16.91
CA VAL A 156 5.12 7.65 -16.08
C VAL A 156 4.14 6.65 -15.49
N SER A 157 4.17 6.44 -14.18
CA SER A 157 3.16 5.64 -13.47
C SER A 157 1.96 6.53 -13.13
N LEU A 158 0.76 6.02 -13.38
CA LEU A 158 -0.52 6.58 -12.97
C LEU A 158 -1.15 5.64 -11.92
N PRO A 159 -0.78 5.77 -10.64
CA PRO A 159 -1.31 4.90 -9.59
C PRO A 159 -2.77 5.27 -9.35
N TYR A 160 -3.68 4.29 -9.46
CA TYR A 160 -5.13 4.54 -9.36
C TYR A 160 -5.77 3.77 -8.19
N GLN A 161 -7.01 4.15 -7.83
CA GLN A 161 -7.80 3.58 -6.72
C GLN A 161 -7.19 3.88 -5.32
N GLY A 162 -7.37 2.95 -4.36
CA GLY A 162 -6.98 3.13 -2.96
C GLY A 162 -5.47 3.18 -2.76
N LEU A 163 -5.03 3.79 -1.65
CA LEU A 163 -3.62 3.94 -1.31
C LEU A 163 -2.80 2.63 -1.42
N GLY A 164 -3.37 1.49 -0.99
CA GLY A 164 -2.73 0.18 -1.16
C GLY A 164 -2.44 -0.16 -2.63
N ASN A 165 -3.43 0.02 -3.52
CA ASN A 165 -3.26 -0.18 -4.96
C ASN A 165 -2.22 0.79 -5.53
N ARG A 166 -2.24 2.06 -5.10
CA ARG A 166 -1.31 3.10 -5.57
C ARG A 166 0.16 2.79 -5.21
N ILE A 167 0.41 2.33 -3.99
CA ILE A 167 1.74 1.90 -3.53
C ILE A 167 2.22 0.67 -4.33
N LEU A 168 1.35 -0.32 -4.53
CA LEU A 168 1.68 -1.54 -5.29
C LEU A 168 1.93 -1.24 -6.79
N ALA A 169 1.15 -0.35 -7.38
CA ALA A 169 1.31 0.12 -8.75
C ALA A 169 2.65 0.85 -8.95
N ALA A 170 2.98 1.80 -8.06
CA ALA A 170 4.25 2.54 -8.10
C ALA A 170 5.46 1.61 -7.92
N ALA A 171 5.39 0.64 -7.00
CA ALA A 171 6.45 -0.37 -6.82
C ALA A 171 6.64 -1.26 -8.05
N SER A 172 5.55 -1.62 -8.72
CA SER A 172 5.59 -2.44 -9.93
C SER A 172 6.16 -1.67 -11.12
N ALA A 173 5.75 -0.41 -11.30
CA ALA A 173 6.32 0.49 -12.30
C ALA A 173 7.81 0.75 -12.05
N PHE A 174 8.24 0.87 -10.79
CA PHE A 174 9.65 0.98 -10.43
C PHE A 174 10.46 -0.26 -10.79
N LEU A 175 9.95 -1.48 -10.51
CA LEU A 175 10.64 -2.70 -10.93
C LEU A 175 10.80 -2.76 -12.45
N TYR A 176 9.75 -2.43 -13.20
CA TYR A 176 9.82 -2.37 -14.65
C TYR A 176 10.82 -1.28 -15.14
N ALA A 177 10.93 -0.15 -14.42
CA ALA A 177 11.93 0.88 -14.69
C ALA A 177 13.37 0.38 -14.48
N LEU A 178 13.62 -0.41 -13.41
CA LEU A 178 14.92 -1.06 -13.15
C LEU A 178 15.29 -2.08 -14.23
N LEU A 179 14.32 -2.89 -14.68
CA LEU A 179 14.51 -3.91 -15.72
C LEU A 179 14.76 -3.31 -17.11
N THR A 180 14.13 -2.18 -17.43
CA THR A 180 14.19 -1.56 -18.77
C THR A 180 15.14 -0.37 -18.88
N GLY A 181 15.77 0.05 -17.77
CA GLY A 181 16.67 1.21 -17.73
C GLY A 181 15.93 2.51 -18.05
N ARG A 182 14.76 2.71 -17.43
CA ARG A 182 13.91 3.90 -17.58
C ARG A 182 13.95 4.75 -16.32
N VAL A 183 13.73 6.05 -16.50
CA VAL A 183 13.38 6.98 -15.45
C VAL A 183 11.97 6.69 -14.96
N LEU A 184 11.79 6.52 -13.64
CA LEU A 184 10.46 6.49 -13.05
C LEU A 184 9.97 7.91 -12.81
N LEU A 185 8.75 8.21 -13.24
CA LEU A 185 7.98 9.39 -12.86
C LEU A 185 6.63 8.93 -12.30
N ILE A 186 6.18 9.55 -11.20
CA ILE A 186 4.90 9.28 -10.55
C ILE A 186 3.99 10.48 -10.77
N ASP A 187 2.78 10.26 -11.28
CA ASP A 187 1.76 11.31 -11.31
C ASP A 187 1.43 11.77 -9.87
N PRO A 188 1.48 13.08 -9.57
CA PRO A 188 1.30 13.60 -8.21
C PRO A 188 -0.14 13.50 -7.69
N SER A 189 -1.12 13.16 -8.54
CA SER A 189 -2.54 13.10 -8.18
C SER A 189 -2.85 12.11 -7.06
N ASP A 190 -4.05 12.23 -6.50
CA ASP A 190 -4.54 11.45 -5.36
C ASP A 190 -3.64 11.55 -4.10
N GLY A 191 -2.77 12.57 -4.01
CA GLY A 191 -1.86 12.81 -2.89
C GLY A 191 -0.57 12.00 -2.93
N MET A 192 -0.14 11.52 -4.09
CA MET A 192 1.18 10.85 -4.22
C MET A 192 2.35 11.81 -3.91
N ASP A 193 2.15 13.11 -4.09
CA ASP A 193 3.05 14.19 -3.69
C ASP A 193 3.06 14.48 -2.17
N GLY A 194 1.94 14.25 -1.48
CA GLY A 194 1.71 14.66 -0.09
C GLY A 194 1.91 13.59 0.99
N LEU A 195 2.28 12.35 0.63
CA LEU A 195 2.35 11.21 1.55
C LEU A 195 3.77 10.66 1.81
N PHE A 196 4.66 10.77 0.81
CA PHE A 196 5.98 10.14 0.81
C PHE A 196 7.10 11.16 0.71
N CYS A 197 8.28 10.80 1.22
CA CYS A 197 9.52 11.53 0.94
C CYS A 197 10.07 11.18 -0.45
N GLU A 198 10.85 12.09 -1.05
CA GLU A 198 11.59 11.82 -2.29
C GLU A 198 12.53 10.60 -2.15
N PRO A 199 12.39 9.54 -2.97
CA PRO A 199 13.18 8.31 -2.82
C PRO A 199 14.58 8.38 -3.47
N PHE A 200 14.85 9.37 -4.33
CA PHE A 200 16.10 9.47 -5.07
C PHE A 200 16.95 10.67 -4.60
N LEU A 201 18.18 10.42 -4.17
CA LEU A 201 19.03 11.49 -3.62
C LEU A 201 19.42 12.50 -4.71
N GLY A 202 18.93 13.73 -4.58
CA GLY A 202 19.20 14.83 -5.51
C GLY A 202 18.38 14.81 -6.81
N ALA A 203 17.27 14.07 -6.86
CA ALA A 203 16.33 14.08 -7.98
C ALA A 203 14.89 13.86 -7.48
N THR A 204 13.90 14.40 -8.18
CA THR A 204 12.49 14.11 -7.88
C THR A 204 11.98 12.91 -8.68
N TRP A 205 11.12 12.11 -8.07
CA TRP A 205 10.31 11.11 -8.76
C TRP A 205 8.95 11.61 -9.25
N LEU A 206 8.53 12.84 -8.89
CA LEU A 206 7.22 13.37 -9.26
C LEU A 206 7.21 13.88 -10.70
N LEU A 207 6.12 13.62 -11.42
CA LEU A 207 5.86 14.19 -12.74
C LEU A 207 5.55 15.70 -12.61
N PRO A 208 6.33 16.59 -13.25
CA PRO A 208 6.05 18.02 -13.23
C PRO A 208 4.72 18.38 -13.90
N PRO A 209 4.09 19.51 -13.51
CA PRO A 209 2.95 20.05 -14.26
C PRO A 209 3.35 20.40 -15.70
N GLY A 210 2.40 20.30 -16.62
CA GLY A 210 2.62 20.60 -18.04
C GLY A 210 3.15 19.43 -18.88
N PHE A 211 2.99 18.18 -18.41
CA PHE A 211 3.25 16.99 -19.24
C PHE A 211 2.41 17.04 -20.55
N PRO A 212 3.02 16.90 -21.74
CA PRO A 212 2.40 17.30 -23.01
C PRO A 212 1.37 16.31 -23.58
N VAL A 213 1.19 15.12 -22.98
CA VAL A 213 0.18 14.15 -23.44
C VAL A 213 -1.19 14.57 -22.88
N ALA A 214 -1.98 15.30 -23.66
CA ALA A 214 -3.29 15.77 -23.22
C ALA A 214 -4.22 14.60 -22.82
N GLY A 215 -4.86 14.69 -21.66
CA GLY A 215 -5.89 13.74 -21.22
C GLY A 215 -5.42 12.36 -20.79
N TYR A 216 -4.10 12.11 -20.69
CA TYR A 216 -3.51 10.82 -20.29
C TYR A 216 -4.11 10.16 -19.03
N ALA A 217 -4.46 10.96 -18.02
CA ALA A 217 -5.13 10.48 -16.79
C ALA A 217 -6.55 9.93 -17.03
N SER A 218 -7.19 10.27 -18.15
CA SER A 218 -8.55 9.88 -18.53
C SER A 218 -8.61 8.75 -19.58
N PHE A 219 -7.46 8.24 -20.03
CA PHE A 219 -7.43 7.16 -21.03
C PHE A 219 -7.98 5.84 -20.46
N THR A 220 -8.67 5.09 -21.32
CA THR A 220 -9.35 3.82 -21.01
C THR A 220 -8.84 2.70 -21.92
N ASN A 221 -9.30 1.47 -21.72
CA ASN A 221 -8.93 0.33 -22.57
C ASN A 221 -9.26 0.52 -24.07
N GLY A 222 -10.21 1.41 -24.41
CA GLY A 222 -10.60 1.74 -25.78
C GLY A 222 -9.80 2.86 -26.44
N THR A 223 -8.87 3.52 -25.73
CA THR A 223 -8.04 4.60 -26.29
C THR A 223 -7.05 4.04 -27.32
N ALA A 224 -6.86 4.71 -28.45
CA ALA A 224 -6.09 4.18 -29.59
C ALA A 224 -4.58 4.00 -29.26
N GLU A 225 -4.07 4.84 -28.37
CA GLU A 225 -2.70 4.88 -27.89
C GLU A 225 -2.40 3.84 -26.79
N THR A 226 -3.39 3.01 -26.39
CA THR A 226 -3.08 1.85 -25.54
C THR A 226 -2.26 0.82 -26.29
N TYR A 227 -1.31 0.21 -25.59
CA TYR A 227 -0.41 -0.78 -26.16
C TYR A 227 -1.16 -1.92 -26.86
N GLY A 228 -2.22 -2.45 -26.24
CA GLY A 228 -3.04 -3.50 -26.84
C GLY A 228 -3.71 -3.05 -28.14
N ASN A 229 -4.24 -1.82 -28.22
CA ASN A 229 -4.84 -1.30 -29.43
C ASN A 229 -3.80 -0.97 -30.52
N MET A 230 -2.62 -0.44 -30.15
CA MET A 230 -1.53 -0.20 -31.09
C MET A 230 -1.01 -1.49 -31.73
N VAL A 231 -0.89 -2.58 -30.95
CA VAL A 231 -0.55 -3.93 -31.47
C VAL A 231 -1.67 -4.45 -32.37
N ARG A 232 -2.92 -4.45 -31.88
CA ARG A 232 -4.10 -4.95 -32.61
C ARG A 232 -4.29 -4.27 -33.96
N ASN A 233 -4.09 -2.96 -34.00
CA ASN A 233 -4.27 -2.12 -35.19
C ASN A 233 -2.99 -2.00 -36.04
N LYS A 234 -1.93 -2.76 -35.72
CA LYS A 234 -0.63 -2.76 -36.43
C LYS A 234 0.06 -1.40 -36.53
N VAL A 235 -0.19 -0.51 -35.56
CA VAL A 235 0.50 0.79 -35.42
C VAL A 235 1.95 0.58 -34.97
N ILE A 236 2.21 -0.51 -34.24
CA ILE A 236 3.55 -0.95 -33.82
C ILE A 236 3.76 -2.42 -34.19
N GLY A 237 4.97 -2.75 -34.64
CA GLY A 237 5.31 -4.10 -35.12
C GLY A 237 6.58 -4.09 -35.97
N ALA A 238 6.88 -5.21 -36.62
CA ALA A 238 8.01 -5.31 -37.56
C ALA A 238 7.80 -4.43 -38.82
N ASP A 239 6.55 -4.31 -39.28
CA ASP A 239 6.17 -3.56 -40.49
C ASP A 239 5.88 -2.07 -40.24
N ALA A 240 6.08 -1.58 -39.01
CA ALA A 240 5.75 -0.20 -38.63
C ALA A 240 6.81 0.79 -39.14
N ALA A 241 6.39 1.78 -39.92
CA ALA A 241 7.28 2.74 -40.59
C ALA A 241 7.98 3.74 -39.64
N GLU A 242 7.32 4.15 -38.56
CA GLU A 242 7.89 5.03 -37.52
C GLU A 242 7.60 4.44 -36.12
N THR A 243 8.48 4.69 -35.16
CA THR A 243 8.21 4.39 -33.74
C THR A 243 7.40 5.52 -33.13
N PRO A 244 6.34 5.27 -32.35
CA PRO A 244 5.56 6.34 -31.73
C PRO A 244 6.35 7.03 -30.61
N ALA A 245 6.05 8.32 -30.35
CA ALA A 245 6.69 9.08 -29.27
C ALA A 245 6.40 8.49 -27.88
N PHE A 246 5.18 7.97 -27.68
CA PHE A 246 4.78 7.27 -26.46
C PHE A 246 3.88 6.06 -26.75
N ALA A 247 3.70 5.21 -25.74
CA ALA A 247 2.62 4.21 -25.71
C ALA A 247 2.02 4.13 -24.30
N TYR A 248 0.71 3.89 -24.23
CA TYR A 248 -0.02 3.80 -22.97
C TYR A 248 -0.17 2.33 -22.54
N VAL A 249 0.54 1.96 -21.48
CA VAL A 249 0.53 0.59 -20.91
C VAL A 249 -0.67 0.48 -19.96
N TYR A 250 -1.82 0.07 -20.52
CA TYR A 250 -3.07 -0.09 -19.78
C TYR A 250 -3.12 -1.47 -19.10
N LEU A 251 -2.76 -1.53 -17.81
CA LEU A 251 -2.76 -2.76 -17.01
C LEU A 251 -3.70 -2.62 -15.79
N HIS A 252 -4.86 -2.01 -16.02
CA HIS A 252 -5.96 -2.00 -15.06
C HIS A 252 -6.61 -3.41 -14.95
N SER A 253 -7.49 -3.60 -13.96
CA SER A 253 -8.16 -4.89 -13.73
C SER A 253 -9.05 -5.35 -14.89
N ASP A 254 -9.51 -4.44 -15.74
CA ASP A 254 -10.29 -4.69 -16.97
C ASP A 254 -9.44 -4.64 -18.27
N ALA A 255 -8.11 -4.71 -18.17
CA ALA A 255 -7.21 -4.71 -19.32
C ALA A 255 -7.45 -5.89 -20.28
N SER A 256 -7.36 -5.62 -21.59
CA SER A 256 -7.68 -6.61 -22.63
C SER A 256 -6.60 -7.70 -22.75
N ALA A 257 -6.91 -8.78 -23.46
CA ALA A 257 -5.92 -9.81 -23.82
C ALA A 257 -4.72 -9.24 -24.63
N HIS A 258 -4.96 -8.20 -25.44
CA HIS A 258 -3.90 -7.54 -26.20
C HIS A 258 -3.00 -6.68 -25.29
N ASP A 259 -3.57 -5.99 -24.30
CA ASP A 259 -2.77 -5.24 -23.31
C ASP A 259 -1.95 -6.21 -22.44
N LYS A 260 -2.54 -7.35 -22.04
CA LYS A 260 -1.89 -8.42 -21.27
C LYS A 260 -0.79 -9.14 -22.05
N SER A 261 -0.68 -8.95 -23.37
CA SER A 261 0.50 -9.38 -24.15
C SER A 261 1.78 -8.67 -23.71
N PHE A 262 1.70 -7.58 -22.92
CA PHE A 262 2.83 -7.00 -22.19
C PHE A 262 3.64 -8.03 -21.38
N PHE A 263 3.01 -9.06 -20.80
CA PHE A 263 3.70 -10.07 -19.99
C PHE A 263 4.27 -11.25 -20.79
N TRP A 264 3.98 -11.32 -22.09
CA TRP A 264 4.29 -12.45 -22.95
C TRP A 264 5.26 -12.05 -24.07
N ASP A 265 6.09 -13.00 -24.50
CA ASP A 265 7.08 -12.86 -25.57
C ASP A 265 8.22 -11.85 -25.31
N GLU A 266 9.40 -12.15 -25.84
CA GLU A 266 10.49 -11.18 -25.89
C GLU A 266 10.18 -10.04 -26.87
N ASP A 267 9.45 -10.31 -27.96
CA ASP A 267 9.17 -9.33 -29.01
C ASP A 267 8.32 -8.15 -28.52
N HIS A 268 7.33 -8.40 -27.67
CA HIS A 268 6.57 -7.31 -27.03
C HIS A 268 7.47 -6.39 -26.19
N GLN A 269 8.40 -6.98 -25.43
CA GLN A 269 9.38 -6.23 -24.67
C GLN A 269 10.46 -5.60 -25.56
N ARG A 270 10.80 -6.15 -26.73
CA ARG A 270 11.67 -5.51 -27.73
C ARG A 270 11.00 -4.27 -28.33
N LEU A 271 9.70 -4.34 -28.65
CA LEU A 271 8.90 -3.18 -29.11
C LEU A 271 8.83 -2.09 -28.04
N LEU A 272 8.44 -2.43 -26.80
CA LEU A 272 8.35 -1.48 -25.69
C LEU A 272 9.70 -0.86 -25.32
N ARG A 273 10.83 -1.55 -25.54
CA ARG A 273 12.18 -1.00 -25.32
C ARG A 273 12.57 0.13 -26.30
N ARG A 274 11.96 0.20 -27.48
CA ARG A 274 12.23 1.25 -28.50
C ARG A 274 11.51 2.57 -28.21
N ILE A 275 10.33 2.50 -27.58
CA ILE A 275 9.48 3.68 -27.34
C ILE A 275 10.07 4.52 -26.20
N GLN A 276 10.27 5.83 -26.42
CA GLN A 276 10.94 6.68 -25.43
C GLN A 276 10.10 6.85 -24.14
N TRP A 277 8.80 7.13 -24.29
CA TRP A 277 7.89 7.38 -23.18
C TRP A 277 6.85 6.26 -23.04
N LEU A 278 6.76 5.67 -21.85
CA LEU A 278 5.65 4.79 -21.50
C LEU A 278 4.80 5.46 -20.44
N VAL A 279 3.48 5.44 -20.60
CA VAL A 279 2.53 5.91 -19.58
C VAL A 279 1.75 4.70 -19.09
N MET A 280 1.99 4.26 -17.85
CA MET A 280 1.46 3.03 -17.28
C MET A 280 0.33 3.33 -16.30
N ARG A 281 -0.88 2.83 -16.59
CA ARG A 281 -2.01 2.85 -15.66
C ARG A 281 -2.23 1.45 -15.08
N THR A 282 -2.18 1.32 -13.76
CA THR A 282 -2.52 0.06 -13.09
C THR A 282 -3.02 0.30 -11.66
N ASP A 283 -3.89 -0.59 -11.21
CA ASP A 283 -4.40 -0.75 -9.84
C ASP A 283 -3.89 -2.06 -9.20
N ASN A 284 -3.00 -2.79 -9.87
CA ASN A 284 -2.56 -4.13 -9.54
C ASN A 284 -1.06 -4.18 -9.17
N TYR A 285 -0.68 -5.17 -8.37
CA TYR A 285 0.72 -5.55 -8.19
C TYR A 285 1.16 -6.44 -9.35
N ILE A 286 1.62 -5.88 -10.48
CA ILE A 286 1.87 -6.65 -11.70
C ILE A 286 3.18 -7.47 -11.67
N VAL A 287 3.95 -7.41 -10.59
CA VAL A 287 5.29 -8.01 -10.47
C VAL A 287 5.33 -9.53 -10.71
N PRO A 288 4.41 -10.37 -10.19
CA PRO A 288 4.39 -11.80 -10.52
C PRO A 288 4.30 -12.04 -12.03
N GLY A 289 3.60 -11.17 -12.77
CA GLY A 289 3.55 -11.22 -14.23
C GLY A 289 4.88 -10.89 -14.91
N LEU A 290 5.74 -10.06 -14.30
CA LEU A 290 7.08 -9.76 -14.82
C LEU A 290 8.04 -10.96 -14.69
N PHE A 291 7.83 -11.85 -13.72
CA PHE A 291 8.60 -13.10 -13.58
C PHE A 291 8.20 -14.17 -14.61
N LEU A 292 7.02 -14.04 -15.24
CA LEU A 292 6.60 -14.89 -16.36
C LEU A 292 7.34 -14.54 -17.67
N ALA A 293 7.76 -13.28 -17.82
CA ALA A 293 8.42 -12.78 -19.02
C ALA A 293 9.88 -13.26 -19.10
N GLU A 294 10.16 -14.12 -20.07
CA GLU A 294 11.50 -14.71 -20.29
C GLU A 294 12.61 -13.66 -20.42
N ALA A 295 12.32 -12.55 -21.12
CA ALA A 295 13.22 -11.40 -21.30
C ALA A 295 13.73 -10.75 -20.00
N PHE A 296 13.10 -11.03 -18.85
CA PHE A 296 13.50 -10.50 -17.54
C PHE A 296 14.05 -11.55 -16.57
N ARG A 297 13.96 -12.86 -16.89
CA ARG A 297 14.26 -13.96 -15.96
C ARG A 297 15.65 -13.83 -15.31
N GLY A 298 16.72 -13.71 -16.11
CA GLY A 298 18.08 -13.62 -15.59
C GLY A 298 18.38 -12.35 -14.77
N GLU A 299 17.74 -11.23 -15.09
CA GLU A 299 17.87 -9.97 -14.34
C GLU A 299 17.11 -10.03 -13.01
N LEU A 300 15.91 -10.61 -13.01
CA LEU A 300 15.11 -10.86 -11.81
C LEU A 300 15.79 -11.88 -10.89
N ASP A 301 16.35 -12.96 -11.43
CA ASP A 301 17.10 -13.97 -10.67
C ASP A 301 18.33 -13.37 -9.98
N ALA A 302 19.07 -12.48 -10.66
CA ALA A 302 20.23 -11.81 -10.10
C ALA A 302 19.86 -10.74 -9.05
N MET A 303 18.76 -10.00 -9.25
CA MET A 303 18.30 -9.01 -8.26
C MET A 303 17.66 -9.68 -7.03
N PHE A 304 16.87 -10.74 -7.23
CA PHE A 304 16.07 -11.40 -6.20
C PHE A 304 16.34 -12.92 -6.15
N PRO A 305 17.44 -13.35 -5.51
CA PRO A 305 17.67 -14.76 -5.17
C PRO A 305 16.53 -15.35 -4.32
N GLU A 306 15.97 -14.52 -3.43
CA GLU A 306 14.74 -14.74 -2.67
C GLU A 306 13.57 -14.00 -3.37
N PRO A 307 12.86 -14.63 -4.33
CA PRO A 307 11.77 -13.98 -5.08
C PRO A 307 10.54 -13.69 -4.20
N ASP A 308 10.44 -14.29 -3.01
CA ASP A 308 9.42 -14.01 -1.99
C ASP A 308 9.63 -12.68 -1.24
N ALA A 309 10.55 -11.82 -1.70
CA ALA A 309 10.93 -10.57 -1.04
C ALA A 309 11.02 -9.34 -1.95
N VAL A 310 10.46 -9.39 -3.17
CA VAL A 310 10.55 -8.30 -4.15
C VAL A 310 9.90 -7.01 -3.64
N PHE A 311 8.62 -7.04 -3.25
CA PHE A 311 7.97 -5.87 -2.66
C PHE A 311 8.57 -5.51 -1.29
N HIS A 312 9.08 -6.48 -0.52
CA HIS A 312 9.76 -6.19 0.75
C HIS A 312 10.97 -5.24 0.55
N HIS A 313 11.81 -5.50 -0.46
CA HIS A 313 12.93 -4.62 -0.78
C HIS A 313 12.49 -3.31 -1.45
N LEU A 314 11.69 -3.38 -2.51
CA LEU A 314 11.32 -2.18 -3.27
C LEU A 314 10.43 -1.23 -2.44
N GLY A 315 9.53 -1.77 -1.61
CA GLY A 315 8.66 -1.00 -0.74
C GLY A 315 9.42 -0.27 0.37
N ARG A 316 10.41 -0.94 0.99
CA ARG A 316 11.30 -0.33 2.01
C ARG A 316 12.31 0.67 1.45
N TYR A 317 12.54 0.65 0.13
CA TYR A 317 13.39 1.60 -0.59
C TYR A 317 12.62 2.87 -1.02
N LEU A 318 11.40 2.70 -1.55
CA LEU A 318 10.59 3.82 -2.07
C LEU A 318 9.81 4.55 -0.97
N PHE A 319 9.04 3.83 -0.15
CA PHE A 319 7.94 4.43 0.58
C PHE A 319 8.31 4.81 2.01
N HIS A 320 8.96 5.96 2.15
CA HIS A 320 9.21 6.60 3.44
C HIS A 320 8.10 7.61 3.74
N PRO A 321 7.33 7.48 4.84
CA PRO A 321 6.34 8.47 5.22
C PRO A 321 6.96 9.84 5.45
N ASN A 322 6.31 10.91 4.97
CA ASN A 322 6.74 12.27 5.30
C ASN A 322 6.63 12.55 6.83
N ASN A 323 7.25 13.63 7.30
CA ASN A 323 7.30 13.93 8.74
C ASN A 323 5.92 14.05 9.42
N HIS A 324 4.88 14.46 8.68
CA HIS A 324 3.52 14.54 9.23
C HIS A 324 2.95 13.14 9.51
N VAL A 325 3.01 12.24 8.52
CA VAL A 325 2.56 10.85 8.69
C VAL A 325 3.47 10.10 9.67
N TRP A 326 4.78 10.28 9.59
CA TRP A 326 5.74 9.71 10.54
C TRP A 326 5.43 10.11 11.98
N GLY A 327 5.07 11.38 12.22
CA GLY A 327 4.61 11.83 13.52
C GLY A 327 3.34 11.15 14.04
N LEU A 328 2.43 10.72 13.15
CA LEU A 328 1.27 9.89 13.54
C LEU A 328 1.73 8.49 13.97
N VAL A 329 2.60 7.87 13.17
CA VAL A 329 3.16 6.52 13.43
C VAL A 329 3.93 6.48 14.76
N THR A 330 4.89 7.38 14.97
CA THR A 330 5.76 7.36 16.15
C THR A 330 4.97 7.61 17.44
N ARG A 331 4.17 8.69 17.50
CA ARG A 331 3.35 8.99 18.69
C ARG A 331 2.40 7.84 19.05
N TYR A 332 1.78 7.20 18.06
CA TYR A 332 0.85 6.10 18.33
C TYR A 332 1.59 4.83 18.77
N HIS A 333 2.69 4.49 18.09
CA HIS A 333 3.54 3.37 18.51
C HIS A 333 4.04 3.55 19.94
N ASP A 334 4.58 4.72 20.27
CA ASP A 334 5.22 4.96 21.57
C ASP A 334 4.22 5.02 22.72
N ALA A 335 2.99 5.50 22.48
CA ALA A 335 1.93 5.54 23.48
C ALA A 335 1.24 4.18 23.70
N TYR A 336 1.00 3.39 22.65
CA TYR A 336 0.10 2.22 22.72
C TYR A 336 0.76 0.87 22.45
N LEU A 337 1.86 0.82 21.70
CA LEU A 337 2.44 -0.44 21.18
C LEU A 337 3.88 -0.72 21.68
N ALA A 338 4.61 0.31 22.12
CA ALA A 338 6.03 0.23 22.45
C ALA A 338 6.33 -0.84 23.52
N GLY A 339 5.61 -0.78 24.65
CA GLY A 339 5.86 -1.58 25.85
C GLY A 339 5.29 -3.01 25.86
N ALA A 340 4.55 -3.44 24.83
CA ALA A 340 4.03 -4.79 24.77
C ALA A 340 5.12 -5.82 24.45
N ALA A 341 5.10 -7.00 25.08
CA ALA A 341 6.01 -8.09 24.76
C ALA A 341 5.82 -8.55 23.31
N GLN A 342 4.57 -8.74 22.88
CA GLN A 342 4.21 -9.08 21.50
C GLN A 342 3.17 -8.10 20.92
N ARG A 343 3.31 -7.80 19.63
CA ARG A 343 2.39 -6.94 18.87
C ARG A 343 1.70 -7.76 17.77
N VAL A 344 0.37 -7.76 17.76
CA VAL A 344 -0.45 -8.45 16.75
C VAL A 344 -1.25 -7.42 15.97
N GLY A 345 -0.99 -7.28 14.67
CA GLY A 345 -1.79 -6.44 13.79
C GLY A 345 -2.95 -7.24 13.19
N ILE A 346 -4.16 -6.70 13.24
CA ILE A 346 -5.37 -7.28 12.64
C ILE A 346 -5.93 -6.26 11.65
N GLN A 347 -5.71 -6.51 10.37
CA GLN A 347 -6.21 -5.70 9.28
C GLN A 347 -7.57 -6.25 8.83
N VAL A 348 -8.64 -5.52 9.15
CA VAL A 348 -10.02 -5.90 8.82
C VAL A 348 -10.53 -5.05 7.66
N ARG A 349 -10.95 -5.70 6.57
CA ARG A 349 -11.54 -5.06 5.39
C ARG A 349 -12.96 -5.55 5.14
N VAL A 350 -13.94 -4.69 5.43
CA VAL A 350 -15.30 -4.85 4.90
C VAL A 350 -15.36 -4.21 3.51
N PHE A 351 -15.91 -4.90 2.51
CA PHE A 351 -15.99 -4.39 1.14
C PHE A 351 -17.34 -3.70 0.87
N GLY A 352 -17.29 -2.52 0.25
CA GLY A 352 -18.49 -1.73 -0.05
C GLY A 352 -19.16 -1.15 1.20
N ALA A 353 -20.49 -1.04 1.17
CA ALA A 353 -21.31 -0.49 2.24
C ALA A 353 -22.02 -1.59 3.08
N GLN A 354 -21.43 -2.78 3.18
CA GLN A 354 -21.97 -3.88 3.98
C GLN A 354 -22.09 -3.49 5.47
N PRO A 355 -23.04 -4.09 6.22
CA PRO A 355 -23.19 -3.87 7.67
C PRO A 355 -22.02 -4.45 8.48
N ASP A 356 -22.10 -4.34 9.81
CA ASP A 356 -21.14 -5.01 10.70
C ASP A 356 -21.45 -6.51 10.70
N SER A 357 -20.41 -7.35 10.68
CA SER A 357 -20.54 -8.79 10.49
C SER A 357 -20.03 -9.54 11.73
N PRO A 358 -20.94 -10.12 12.55
CA PRO A 358 -20.58 -11.06 13.60
C PRO A 358 -19.79 -12.26 13.08
N GLU A 359 -20.05 -12.70 11.86
CA GLU A 359 -19.38 -13.83 11.21
C GLU A 359 -17.90 -13.50 10.94
N LEU A 360 -17.60 -12.27 10.50
CA LEU A 360 -16.22 -11.81 10.35
C LEU A 360 -15.53 -11.61 11.71
N LEU A 361 -16.25 -11.19 12.75
CA LEU A 361 -15.71 -11.15 14.12
C LEU A 361 -15.35 -12.56 14.62
N GLU A 362 -16.26 -13.52 14.46
CA GLU A 362 -16.04 -14.94 14.79
C GLU A 362 -14.87 -15.53 13.98
N GLN A 363 -14.73 -15.15 12.71
CA GLN A 363 -13.57 -15.53 11.89
C GLN A 363 -12.27 -14.94 12.44
N ILE A 364 -12.26 -13.67 12.88
CA ILE A 364 -11.09 -13.01 13.49
C ILE A 364 -10.70 -13.71 14.80
N THR A 365 -11.64 -13.98 15.69
CA THR A 365 -11.37 -14.63 16.98
C THR A 365 -10.92 -16.06 16.78
N SER A 366 -11.64 -16.84 15.97
CA SER A 366 -11.29 -18.23 15.63
C SER A 366 -9.91 -18.33 14.98
N CYS A 367 -9.57 -17.44 14.04
CA CYS A 367 -8.24 -17.39 13.43
C CYS A 367 -7.14 -17.10 14.46
N THR A 368 -7.33 -16.04 15.27
CA THR A 368 -6.31 -15.58 16.22
C THR A 368 -6.09 -16.56 17.37
N GLN A 369 -7.13 -17.24 17.83
CA GLN A 369 -7.06 -18.25 18.90
C GLN A 369 -6.51 -19.59 18.39
N LYS A 370 -7.02 -20.13 17.26
CA LYS A 370 -6.54 -21.38 16.63
C LYS A 370 -5.04 -21.36 16.34
N HIS A 371 -4.49 -20.19 16.01
CA HIS A 371 -3.06 -19.98 15.73
C HIS A 371 -2.28 -19.31 16.88
N LYS A 372 -2.86 -19.24 18.08
CA LYS A 372 -2.23 -18.79 19.34
C LYS A 372 -1.65 -17.36 19.30
N LEU A 373 -2.16 -16.53 18.38
CA LEU A 373 -1.82 -15.11 18.30
C LEU A 373 -2.43 -14.38 19.50
N LEU A 374 -3.70 -14.66 19.78
CA LEU A 374 -4.42 -14.21 20.97
C LEU A 374 -4.88 -15.43 21.80
N PRO A 375 -5.00 -15.30 23.12
CA PRO A 375 -5.47 -16.38 23.97
C PRO A 375 -6.99 -16.55 23.91
N GLU A 376 -7.48 -17.73 24.25
CA GLU A 376 -8.89 -17.94 24.58
C GLU A 376 -9.25 -17.19 25.87
N VAL A 377 -10.53 -16.86 26.04
CA VAL A 377 -11.06 -16.23 27.25
C VAL A 377 -11.85 -17.24 28.07
N LEU A 378 -11.78 -17.13 29.40
CA LEU A 378 -12.49 -18.00 30.32
C LEU A 378 -13.99 -17.72 30.32
N ALA A 379 -14.80 -18.77 30.47
CA ALA A 379 -16.25 -18.65 30.57
C ALA A 379 -16.67 -18.03 31.92
N THR A 380 -17.82 -17.37 31.94
CA THR A 380 -18.35 -16.70 33.14
C THR A 380 -18.54 -17.69 34.29
N GLY A 381 -17.76 -17.53 35.36
CA GLY A 381 -17.80 -18.40 36.54
C GLY A 381 -16.73 -19.49 36.60
N GLU A 382 -15.86 -19.62 35.59
CA GLU A 382 -14.68 -20.49 35.71
C GLU A 382 -13.66 -19.94 36.73
N PRO A 383 -12.97 -20.82 37.48
CA PRO A 383 -11.99 -20.40 38.47
C PRO A 383 -10.79 -19.74 37.77
N MET A 384 -10.50 -18.48 38.13
CA MET A 384 -9.34 -17.79 37.57
C MET A 384 -8.04 -18.52 37.89
N PRO A 385 -7.16 -18.78 36.90
CA PRO A 385 -5.81 -19.25 37.14
C PRO A 385 -5.08 -18.33 38.13
N MET A 386 -4.26 -18.90 39.02
CA MET A 386 -3.41 -18.09 39.90
C MET A 386 -2.55 -17.15 39.03
N PRO A 387 -2.55 -15.84 39.30
CA PRO A 387 -1.86 -14.89 38.44
C PRO A 387 -0.36 -15.21 38.40
N PRO A 388 0.28 -15.20 37.22
CA PRO A 388 1.70 -15.47 37.12
C PRO A 388 2.51 -14.45 37.94
N PRO A 389 3.65 -14.87 38.52
CA PRO A 389 4.48 -13.98 39.35
C PRO A 389 4.89 -12.72 38.57
N PRO A 390 5.19 -11.60 39.25
CA PRO A 390 5.31 -10.28 38.62
C PRO A 390 6.27 -10.20 37.41
N LEU A 391 7.30 -11.07 37.37
CA LEU A 391 8.28 -11.13 36.28
C LEU A 391 7.85 -11.94 35.05
N ALA A 392 6.69 -12.63 35.08
CA ALA A 392 6.26 -13.57 34.04
C ALA A 392 4.99 -13.13 33.26
N LYS A 393 4.59 -11.85 33.36
CA LYS A 393 3.42 -11.32 32.65
C LYS A 393 3.74 -11.01 31.18
N SER A 394 3.44 -11.95 30.28
CA SER A 394 3.39 -11.70 28.83
C SER A 394 2.29 -10.68 28.52
N THR A 395 2.65 -9.61 27.81
CA THR A 395 1.74 -8.53 27.40
C THR A 395 1.58 -8.51 25.87
N LYS A 396 0.34 -8.47 25.41
CA LYS A 396 -0.03 -8.41 23.98
C LYS A 396 -0.71 -7.08 23.68
N ALA A 397 -0.18 -6.34 22.70
CA ALA A 397 -0.88 -5.20 22.10
C ALA A 397 -1.44 -5.63 20.75
N VAL A 398 -2.77 -5.53 20.62
CA VAL A 398 -3.51 -5.82 19.40
C VAL A 398 -3.81 -4.51 18.70
N LEU A 399 -3.30 -4.34 17.49
CA LEU A 399 -3.57 -3.18 16.64
C LEU A 399 -4.63 -3.57 15.61
N VAL A 400 -5.86 -3.09 15.78
CA VAL A 400 -6.96 -3.29 14.83
C VAL A 400 -7.02 -2.09 13.88
N THR A 401 -6.94 -2.34 12.57
CA THR A 401 -7.16 -1.31 11.55
C THR A 401 -8.37 -1.68 10.71
N SER A 402 -9.37 -0.82 10.70
CA SER A 402 -10.66 -1.02 10.06
C SER A 402 -11.30 0.33 9.76
N LEU A 403 -12.07 0.43 8.68
CA LEU A 403 -12.94 1.60 8.48
C LEU A 403 -13.98 1.72 9.60
N LYS A 404 -14.33 0.59 10.22
CA LYS A 404 -15.40 0.48 11.22
C LYS A 404 -14.85 0.23 12.62
N PRO A 405 -15.29 0.98 13.64
CA PRO A 405 -14.82 0.79 15.01
C PRO A 405 -15.37 -0.48 15.67
N TRP A 406 -16.45 -1.04 15.16
CA TRP A 406 -17.17 -2.15 15.80
C TRP A 406 -16.27 -3.36 16.11
N TYR A 407 -15.43 -3.81 15.18
CA TYR A 407 -14.52 -4.95 15.41
C TYR A 407 -13.48 -4.70 16.52
N HIS A 408 -13.00 -3.45 16.65
CA HIS A 408 -12.10 -3.06 17.73
C HIS A 408 -12.83 -3.09 19.07
N GLU A 409 -14.00 -2.46 19.16
CA GLU A 409 -14.75 -2.38 20.41
C GLU A 409 -15.25 -3.76 20.89
N GLN A 410 -15.65 -4.66 19.97
CA GLN A 410 -16.01 -6.04 20.33
C GLN A 410 -14.81 -6.84 20.87
N LEU A 411 -13.65 -6.81 20.20
CA LEU A 411 -12.43 -7.47 20.69
C LEU A 411 -11.95 -6.86 22.01
N LYS A 412 -12.10 -5.55 22.19
CA LYS A 412 -11.77 -4.84 23.42
C LYS A 412 -12.69 -5.24 24.58
N SER A 413 -14.01 -5.33 24.36
CA SER A 413 -14.96 -5.82 25.38
C SER A 413 -14.63 -7.25 25.80
N MET A 414 -14.35 -8.14 24.83
CA MET A 414 -14.00 -9.54 25.08
C MET A 414 -12.85 -9.69 26.10
N TYR A 415 -11.71 -9.04 25.87
CA TYR A 415 -10.54 -9.11 26.77
C TYR A 415 -10.62 -8.17 27.99
N TRP A 416 -11.64 -7.30 28.07
CA TRP A 416 -11.89 -6.45 29.23
C TRP A 416 -12.81 -7.14 30.25
N GLU A 417 -13.86 -7.80 29.77
CA GLU A 417 -14.87 -8.46 30.60
C GLU A 417 -14.44 -9.87 31.05
N HIS A 418 -13.60 -10.54 30.27
CA HIS A 418 -13.20 -11.93 30.51
C HIS A 418 -11.68 -12.06 30.60
N ALA A 419 -11.21 -12.83 31.59
CA ALA A 419 -9.80 -13.12 31.76
C ALA A 419 -9.28 -14.08 30.67
N ALA A 420 -8.07 -13.83 30.17
CA ALA A 420 -7.39 -14.74 29.26
C ALA A 420 -7.05 -16.07 29.96
N ALA A 421 -7.37 -17.20 29.34
CA ALA A 421 -7.11 -18.54 29.88
C ALA A 421 -5.61 -18.82 30.12
N THR A 422 -4.72 -18.13 29.41
CA THR A 422 -3.27 -18.20 29.57
C THR A 422 -2.71 -17.27 30.65
N GLY A 423 -3.53 -16.40 31.26
CA GLY A 423 -3.09 -15.34 32.17
C GLY A 423 -2.32 -14.19 31.50
N GLU A 424 -2.28 -14.14 30.17
CA GLU A 424 -1.67 -13.05 29.41
C GLU A 424 -2.49 -11.76 29.48
N VAL A 425 -1.83 -10.60 29.50
CA VAL A 425 -2.51 -9.30 29.48
C VAL A 425 -2.66 -8.83 28.04
N VAL A 426 -3.90 -8.78 27.55
CA VAL A 426 -4.24 -8.33 26.19
C VAL A 426 -4.78 -6.90 26.24
N SER A 427 -4.30 -6.03 25.35
CA SER A 427 -4.81 -4.67 25.15
C SER A 427 -5.13 -4.44 23.67
N VAL A 428 -6.28 -3.84 23.37
CA VAL A 428 -6.81 -3.74 21.99
C VAL A 428 -6.99 -2.28 21.60
N HIS A 429 -6.32 -1.88 20.53
CA HIS A 429 -6.14 -0.48 20.11
C HIS A 429 -6.50 -0.29 18.64
N GLN A 430 -7.14 0.84 18.31
CA GLN A 430 -7.41 1.27 16.93
C GLN A 430 -6.96 2.73 16.73
N PRO A 431 -6.18 3.07 15.68
CA PRO A 431 -5.70 4.44 15.48
C PRO A 431 -6.77 5.39 14.97
N SER A 432 -7.60 4.95 14.02
CA SER A 432 -8.72 5.72 13.48
C SER A 432 -9.84 4.83 12.93
N HIS A 433 -10.99 5.44 12.64
CA HIS A 433 -12.10 4.79 11.95
C HIS A 433 -12.79 5.82 11.03
N GLU A 434 -12.62 5.69 9.72
CA GLU A 434 -13.15 6.68 8.76
C GLU A 434 -14.61 6.38 8.33
N GLY A 435 -15.17 5.24 8.77
CA GLY A 435 -16.52 4.76 8.47
C GLY A 435 -16.67 4.22 7.04
N TYR A 436 -16.30 5.04 6.07
CA TYR A 436 -16.36 4.75 4.63
C TYR A 436 -15.04 5.11 3.96
N GLN A 437 -14.63 4.31 2.98
CA GLN A 437 -13.45 4.62 2.19
C GLN A 437 -13.69 5.88 1.35
N ARG A 438 -12.76 6.83 1.45
CA ARG A 438 -12.69 8.01 0.58
C ARG A 438 -11.35 8.01 -0.15
N PHE A 439 -11.35 8.33 -1.43
CA PHE A 439 -10.15 8.37 -2.28
C PHE A 439 -9.75 9.83 -2.52
N GLY A 440 -8.44 10.12 -2.58
CA GLY A 440 -7.91 11.45 -2.88
C GLY A 440 -8.18 12.50 -1.80
N ILE A 441 -8.63 12.10 -0.61
CA ILE A 441 -8.78 13.00 0.53
C ILE A 441 -7.51 12.90 1.38
N GLU A 442 -6.70 13.94 1.33
CA GLU A 442 -5.36 13.98 1.93
C GLU A 442 -5.35 13.55 3.42
N SER A 443 -6.29 14.03 4.24
CA SER A 443 -6.37 13.69 5.67
C SER A 443 -6.73 12.22 5.92
N HIS A 444 -7.52 11.61 5.03
CA HIS A 444 -7.89 10.20 5.07
C HIS A 444 -6.70 9.33 4.64
N ASP A 445 -6.03 9.68 3.53
CA ASP A 445 -4.88 8.94 3.03
C ASP A 445 -3.65 9.05 3.95
N ARG A 446 -3.44 10.19 4.63
CA ARG A 446 -2.41 10.35 5.67
C ARG A 446 -2.62 9.40 6.85
N LYS A 447 -3.87 9.20 7.30
CA LYS A 447 -4.21 8.22 8.35
C LYS A 447 -4.06 6.78 7.85
N ALA A 448 -4.58 6.48 6.67
CA ALA A 448 -4.42 5.17 6.06
C ALA A 448 -2.94 4.77 5.90
N TRP A 449 -2.08 5.71 5.51
CA TRP A 449 -0.64 5.46 5.41
C TRP A 449 -0.01 5.22 6.78
N ALA A 450 -0.38 6.00 7.81
CA ALA A 450 0.07 5.76 9.18
C ALA A 450 -0.37 4.37 9.71
N GLU A 451 -1.60 3.95 9.45
CA GLU A 451 -2.13 2.65 9.86
C GLU A 451 -1.44 1.47 9.16
N ILE A 452 -1.24 1.55 7.83
CA ILE A 452 -0.44 0.57 7.08
C ILE A 452 0.97 0.47 7.68
N TYR A 453 1.60 1.61 8.00
CA TYR A 453 2.94 1.61 8.55
C TYR A 453 2.98 1.05 9.98
N LEU A 454 1.99 1.36 10.83
CA LEU A 454 1.85 0.82 12.18
C LEU A 454 1.63 -0.70 12.19
N LEU A 455 0.78 -1.23 11.30
CA LEU A 455 0.68 -2.68 11.08
C LEU A 455 2.05 -3.26 10.69
N SER A 456 2.83 -2.56 9.86
CA SER A 456 4.16 -3.02 9.46
C SER A 456 5.19 -3.11 10.60
N LEU A 457 4.86 -2.63 11.81
CA LEU A 457 5.68 -2.71 13.03
C LEU A 457 5.21 -3.82 14.00
N ALA A 458 4.20 -4.62 13.62
CA ALA A 458 3.72 -5.75 14.39
C ALA A 458 4.64 -6.99 14.24
N ASP A 459 4.65 -7.85 15.25
CA ASP A 459 5.42 -9.11 15.25
C ASP A 459 4.68 -10.23 14.49
N ALA A 460 3.35 -10.16 14.44
CA ALA A 460 2.48 -11.03 13.66
C ALA A 460 1.33 -10.24 13.02
N LEU A 461 0.84 -10.69 11.86
CA LEU A 461 -0.25 -10.07 11.13
C LEU A 461 -1.37 -11.06 10.80
N VAL A 462 -2.61 -10.59 10.96
CA VAL A 462 -3.82 -11.17 10.38
C VAL A 462 -4.38 -10.18 9.37
N THR A 463 -4.70 -10.62 8.15
CA THR A 463 -5.21 -9.76 7.07
C THR A 463 -6.48 -10.33 6.46
N THR A 464 -7.38 -9.47 5.99
CA THR A 464 -8.52 -9.91 5.16
C THR A 464 -8.06 -10.23 3.73
N SER A 465 -8.57 -11.33 3.17
CA SER A 465 -8.48 -11.68 1.74
C SER A 465 -8.72 -10.47 0.81
N GLN A 466 -7.94 -10.39 -0.27
CA GLN A 466 -8.02 -9.39 -1.33
C GLN A 466 -7.72 -7.94 -0.89
N SER A 467 -7.19 -7.74 0.33
CA SER A 467 -6.89 -6.41 0.87
C SER A 467 -5.47 -5.95 0.55
N THR A 468 -5.32 -5.08 -0.44
CA THR A 468 -4.03 -4.45 -0.79
C THR A 468 -3.44 -3.59 0.32
N PHE A 469 -4.28 -3.08 1.23
CA PHE A 469 -3.84 -2.42 2.48
C PHE A 469 -3.04 -3.39 3.36
N GLY A 470 -3.54 -4.64 3.49
CA GLY A 470 -2.84 -5.73 4.18
C GLY A 470 -1.55 -6.13 3.48
N TYR A 471 -1.56 -6.22 2.14
CA TYR A 471 -0.36 -6.56 1.37
C TYR A 471 0.79 -5.56 1.51
N VAL A 472 0.48 -4.25 1.55
CA VAL A 472 1.53 -3.26 1.79
C VAL A 472 2.10 -3.40 3.20
N ALA A 473 1.24 -3.59 4.22
CA ALA A 473 1.67 -3.76 5.60
C ALA A 473 2.55 -5.01 5.80
N GLN A 474 2.13 -6.17 5.28
CA GLN A 474 2.85 -7.44 5.44
C GLN A 474 4.21 -7.42 4.71
N GLY A 475 4.25 -6.81 3.53
CA GLY A 475 5.45 -6.68 2.73
C GLY A 475 6.47 -5.74 3.36
N LEU A 476 6.03 -4.59 3.91
CA LEU A 476 6.91 -3.69 4.66
C LEU A 476 7.41 -4.32 5.98
N ALA A 477 6.58 -5.11 6.66
CA ALA A 477 6.96 -5.86 7.86
C ALA A 477 7.99 -6.97 7.58
N GLY A 478 7.93 -7.55 6.37
CA GLY A 478 8.70 -8.76 6.04
C GLY A 478 8.17 -9.99 6.76
N VAL A 479 6.84 -10.15 6.85
CA VAL A 479 6.20 -11.26 7.56
C VAL A 479 5.12 -11.94 6.70
N ARG A 480 5.03 -13.27 6.81
CA ARG A 480 3.94 -14.07 6.24
C ARG A 480 2.70 -13.92 7.12
N PRO A 481 1.61 -13.28 6.66
CA PRO A 481 0.40 -13.10 7.45
C PRO A 481 -0.39 -14.41 7.59
N TRP A 482 -1.34 -14.41 8.52
CA TRP A 482 -2.51 -15.27 8.49
C TRP A 482 -3.62 -14.56 7.72
N VAL A 483 -4.04 -15.11 6.58
CA VAL A 483 -5.05 -14.48 5.72
C VAL A 483 -6.41 -15.10 6.00
N MET A 484 -7.36 -14.28 6.44
CA MET A 484 -8.76 -14.66 6.62
C MET A 484 -9.39 -14.88 5.24
N TYR A 485 -9.87 -16.09 4.99
CA TYR A 485 -10.47 -16.44 3.70
C TYR A 485 -11.77 -15.69 3.46
N LYS A 486 -12.07 -15.40 2.21
CA LYS A 486 -13.39 -14.89 1.82
C LYS A 486 -14.42 -16.05 1.88
N PRO A 487 -15.60 -15.87 2.50
CA PRO A 487 -16.66 -16.87 2.47
C PRO A 487 -17.02 -17.30 1.04
N ALA A 488 -17.26 -18.59 0.85
CA ALA A 488 -17.68 -19.13 -0.45
C ALA A 488 -19.17 -18.83 -0.67
N GLY A 489 -19.49 -18.10 -1.75
CA GLY A 489 -20.85 -17.74 -2.12
C GLY A 489 -20.96 -16.39 -2.83
N ASP A 490 -22.19 -15.98 -3.10
CA ASP A 490 -22.59 -14.68 -3.65
C ASP A 490 -22.55 -13.53 -2.62
N GLY A 491 -22.11 -13.82 -1.39
CA GLY A 491 -22.12 -12.90 -0.26
C GLY A 491 -23.28 -13.10 0.70
N ALA A 492 -24.19 -14.06 0.47
CA ALA A 492 -25.27 -14.41 1.38
C ALA A 492 -24.88 -15.46 2.45
N THR A 493 -23.74 -16.14 2.31
CA THR A 493 -23.31 -17.20 3.23
C THR A 493 -22.82 -16.63 4.57
N THR A 494 -23.64 -16.76 5.62
CA THR A 494 -23.37 -16.26 6.99
C THR A 494 -22.59 -17.25 7.86
N VAL A 495 -21.80 -18.14 7.27
CA VAL A 495 -21.00 -19.14 8.00
C VAL A 495 -19.52 -18.79 7.82
N PRO A 496 -18.76 -18.59 8.91
CA PRO A 496 -17.31 -18.40 8.83
C PRO A 496 -16.64 -19.58 8.11
N PRO A 497 -15.62 -19.33 7.26
CA PRO A 497 -14.85 -20.42 6.66
C PRO A 497 -14.22 -21.34 7.72
N ASP A 498 -14.14 -22.65 7.45
CA ASP A 498 -13.25 -23.56 8.17
C ASP A 498 -12.24 -24.17 7.16
N PRO A 499 -10.92 -23.97 7.35
CA PRO A 499 -10.29 -23.13 8.38
C PRO A 499 -10.63 -21.63 8.25
N PRO A 500 -10.70 -20.87 9.36
CA PRO A 500 -11.07 -19.44 9.36
C PRO A 500 -10.01 -18.58 8.67
N CYS A 501 -8.75 -19.00 8.71
CA CYS A 501 -7.64 -18.37 8.01
C CYS A 501 -6.57 -19.41 7.71
N GLY A 502 -5.65 -19.06 6.80
CA GLY A 502 -4.48 -19.86 6.50
C GLY A 502 -3.24 -18.98 6.39
N ARG A 503 -2.07 -19.55 6.66
CA ARG A 503 -0.82 -18.82 6.53
C ARG A 503 -0.48 -18.62 5.06
N ALA A 504 -0.19 -17.38 4.65
CA ALA A 504 0.21 -17.10 3.28
C ALA A 504 1.49 -17.87 2.90
N ALA A 505 1.62 -18.23 1.62
CA ALA A 505 2.83 -18.85 1.08
C ALA A 505 4.05 -17.93 1.28
N SER A 506 3.92 -16.65 0.97
CA SER A 506 4.95 -15.64 1.22
C SER A 506 4.41 -14.36 1.84
N MET A 507 5.27 -13.35 1.96
CA MET A 507 4.90 -11.97 2.29
C MET A 507 4.56 -11.12 1.07
N GLU A 508 4.66 -11.66 -0.15
CA GLU A 508 4.44 -10.90 -1.37
C GLU A 508 2.95 -10.59 -1.62
N PRO A 509 2.63 -9.42 -2.20
CA PRO A 509 1.28 -9.07 -2.62
C PRO A 509 0.74 -10.00 -3.72
N CYS A 510 -0.58 -10.15 -3.77
CA CYS A 510 -1.26 -10.85 -4.87
C CYS A 510 -1.48 -9.96 -6.10
N PHE A 511 -1.26 -10.52 -7.29
CA PHE A 511 -1.66 -9.96 -8.58
C PHE A 511 -3.02 -10.51 -9.00
N PHE A 512 -4.10 -9.74 -8.87
CA PHE A 512 -5.46 -10.23 -9.16
C PHE A 512 -5.79 -10.34 -10.65
N ALA A 513 -5.24 -9.46 -11.49
CA ALA A 513 -5.57 -9.37 -12.92
C ALA A 513 -4.62 -10.16 -13.83
N ALA A 514 -4.19 -11.35 -13.38
CA ALA A 514 -3.18 -12.19 -14.04
C ALA A 514 -3.44 -12.45 -15.55
N PRO A 515 -2.38 -12.69 -16.35
CA PRO A 515 -2.47 -12.84 -17.80
C PRO A 515 -2.80 -14.28 -18.24
N ASN A 516 -3.85 -14.90 -17.65
CA ASN A 516 -4.18 -16.33 -17.81
C ASN A 516 -4.59 -16.79 -19.24
N TYR A 517 -4.49 -15.92 -20.24
CA TYR A 517 -4.72 -16.22 -21.65
C TYR A 517 -3.52 -15.77 -22.48
N ASN A 518 -2.97 -16.67 -23.28
CA ASN A 518 -1.90 -16.38 -24.22
C ASN A 518 -2.52 -16.18 -25.61
N LEU A 519 -2.58 -14.91 -26.05
CA LEU A 519 -3.21 -14.51 -27.31
C LEU A 519 -2.60 -15.19 -28.54
N TRP A 520 -1.29 -15.39 -28.57
CA TRP A 520 -0.57 -15.92 -29.75
C TRP A 520 -0.64 -17.44 -29.90
N LYS A 521 -0.86 -18.14 -28.79
CA LYS A 521 -1.16 -19.59 -28.79
C LYS A 521 -2.67 -19.87 -28.81
N GLU A 522 -3.49 -18.81 -28.84
CA GLU A 522 -4.95 -18.80 -28.72
C GLU A 522 -5.50 -19.62 -27.52
N GLN A 523 -4.66 -19.91 -26.52
CA GLN A 523 -4.98 -20.83 -25.42
C GLN A 523 -5.06 -20.14 -24.06
N TRP A 524 -5.89 -20.72 -23.20
CA TRP A 524 -5.77 -20.54 -21.76
C TRP A 524 -4.46 -21.15 -21.26
N LEU A 525 -3.80 -20.42 -20.36
CA LEU A 525 -2.52 -20.82 -19.77
C LEU A 525 -2.64 -20.61 -18.26
N ASP A 526 -2.40 -21.67 -17.49
CA ASP A 526 -2.22 -21.50 -16.05
C ASP A 526 -0.87 -20.81 -15.82
N ALA A 527 -0.92 -19.50 -15.60
CA ALA A 527 0.25 -18.68 -15.35
C ALA A 527 1.01 -19.10 -14.07
N SER A 528 0.35 -19.80 -13.13
CA SER A 528 1.01 -20.38 -11.94
C SER A 528 1.78 -21.68 -12.21
N ALA A 529 1.69 -22.23 -13.43
CA ALA A 529 2.45 -23.41 -13.85
C ALA A 529 3.67 -23.07 -14.73
N VAL A 530 3.94 -21.78 -14.99
CA VAL A 530 4.99 -21.35 -15.94
C VAL A 530 6.39 -21.32 -15.31
N VAL A 531 6.50 -20.90 -14.05
CA VAL A 531 7.73 -20.92 -13.25
C VAL A 531 7.42 -21.29 -11.80
N PRO A 532 8.24 -22.09 -11.11
CA PRO A 532 7.87 -22.69 -9.81
C PRO A 532 7.70 -21.67 -8.68
N HIS A 533 8.37 -20.51 -8.78
CA HIS A 533 8.30 -19.44 -7.79
C HIS A 533 7.15 -18.45 -8.03
N VAL A 534 6.25 -18.69 -9.00
CA VAL A 534 4.98 -17.99 -9.16
C VAL A 534 3.85 -18.98 -8.90
N GLN A 535 3.12 -18.80 -7.81
CA GLN A 535 2.01 -19.68 -7.42
C GLN A 535 0.69 -18.91 -7.30
N ARG A 536 -0.43 -19.63 -7.14
CA ARG A 536 -1.73 -18.98 -6.92
C ARG A 536 -1.84 -18.40 -5.52
N CYS A 537 -2.47 -17.24 -5.40
CA CYS A 537 -2.73 -16.62 -4.10
C CYS A 537 -3.75 -17.44 -3.30
N ALA A 538 -3.42 -17.80 -2.06
CA ALA A 538 -4.34 -18.55 -1.17
C ALA A 538 -5.68 -17.81 -0.94
N ASP A 539 -5.70 -16.49 -1.07
CA ASP A 539 -6.86 -15.64 -0.82
C ASP A 539 -7.61 -15.18 -2.09
N PHE A 540 -7.10 -15.55 -3.28
CA PHE A 540 -7.78 -15.40 -4.58
C PHE A 540 -7.42 -16.54 -5.55
N ALA A 541 -7.59 -17.78 -5.09
CA ALA A 541 -7.09 -19.01 -5.74
C ALA A 541 -7.65 -19.31 -7.16
N TRP A 542 -8.65 -18.55 -7.60
CA TRP A 542 -9.31 -18.69 -8.90
C TRP A 542 -8.66 -17.85 -10.02
N GLY A 543 -7.77 -16.91 -9.68
CA GLY A 543 -7.11 -16.08 -10.70
C GLY A 543 -5.93 -15.24 -10.25
N GLY A 544 -5.61 -15.20 -8.96
CA GLY A 544 -4.50 -14.40 -8.43
C GLY A 544 -3.16 -15.12 -8.47
N LEU A 545 -2.08 -14.40 -8.81
CA LEU A 545 -0.70 -14.89 -8.74
C LEU A 545 0.11 -14.17 -7.65
N MET A 546 0.98 -14.89 -6.95
CA MET A 546 1.96 -14.34 -6.01
C MET A 546 3.32 -15.00 -6.18
N LEU A 547 4.38 -14.33 -5.75
CA LEU A 547 5.73 -14.91 -5.70
C LEU A 547 5.92 -15.70 -4.40
N VAL A 548 6.63 -16.82 -4.47
CA VAL A 548 6.92 -17.72 -3.34
C VAL A 548 8.39 -18.11 -3.30
N GLY A 549 8.87 -18.71 -2.21
CA GLY A 549 10.27 -19.14 -2.12
C GLY A 549 10.60 -20.21 -3.16
N ARG A 550 11.85 -20.23 -3.67
CA ARG A 550 12.31 -21.26 -4.64
C ARG A 550 12.34 -22.70 -4.07
N ASN A 551 12.20 -22.82 -2.75
CA ASN A 551 12.31 -24.06 -1.97
C ASN A 551 11.01 -24.42 -1.24
N GLU A 552 9.87 -23.85 -1.65
CA GLU A 552 8.52 -24.11 -1.09
C GLU A 552 7.66 -24.98 -2.01
#